data_AF-A0A3A9C7H7-F1
#
_entry.id   AF-A0A3A9C7H7-F1
#
_cell.length_a   1.000
_cell.length_b   1.000
_cell.length_c   1.000
_cell.angle_alpha   90.00
_cell.angle_beta   90.00
_cell.angle_gamma   90.00
#
_symmetry.space_group_name_H-M   'P 1'
#
loop_
_entity.id
_entity.type
_entity.pdbx_description
1 polymer ?
#
loop_
_entity_poly.entity_id
_entity_poly.type
_entity_poly.pdbx_seq_one_letter_code
_entity_poly.pdbx_strand_id
1 'polypeptide(L)'
;MPIETPGYSAQAALTAYTSLPEYMEAGFVYVHAGCRGRDAGAPAGVTDIKAAVRYLRYTDNTIPGDAEKIFVFGMSGGGAQSAIVGAAGDSELYAPYLEQIGAVQGVSDAVYGSMDWCPITNLDSADEAYEWMMGVTRSGLSDEEQAISDAMAVSFADYINQAGIKDENGNVLTLEESAEGIYQAGSYYDYIVGVVENSLNSFLSDTEFPYDSSSGGNEGGPGGRGAFDQLDAGQGENELFGYGDGNGTHFDALLADILKELESSFASDFEEDLQKTDMAGYTVAQRLNMYTPLYYLLESQDGYRASTPAKHWRIRTGIAQSDTSLTTEVNLALALQNYDGVESVDFATVWGQKHVKAERTGDSSTNFIAWVKECMK
;
A
#
# COMPACT_ATOMS: atom_id res chain seq x y z
N MET A 1 2.26 14.64 -9.20
CA MET A 1 3.64 14.24 -8.89
C MET A 1 3.67 12.71 -8.97
N PRO A 2 4.30 12.13 -10.01
CA PRO A 2 4.41 10.69 -10.15
C PRO A 2 5.36 10.12 -9.10
N ILE A 3 5.09 8.89 -8.67
CA ILE A 3 5.95 8.06 -7.85
C ILE A 3 6.12 6.73 -8.59
N GLU A 4 7.14 6.65 -9.42
CA GLU A 4 7.47 5.49 -10.27
C GLU A 4 8.59 4.68 -9.61
N THR A 5 8.25 4.01 -8.51
CA THR A 5 9.14 3.23 -7.64
C THR A 5 8.72 1.75 -7.58
N PRO A 6 8.79 1.01 -8.71
CA PRO A 6 8.41 -0.40 -8.73
C PRO A 6 9.22 -1.20 -7.70
N GLY A 7 8.54 -2.01 -6.87
CA GLY A 7 9.16 -2.72 -5.75
C GLY A 7 9.93 -1.78 -4.80
N TYR A 8 9.47 -0.55 -4.62
CA TYR A 8 10.09 0.51 -3.82
C TYR A 8 11.50 0.92 -4.28
N SER A 9 11.85 0.70 -5.54
CA SER A 9 13.13 1.16 -6.10
C SER A 9 13.26 2.69 -6.06
N ALA A 10 14.48 3.20 -6.09
CA ALA A 10 14.71 4.64 -6.19
C ALA A 10 14.15 5.24 -7.50
N GLN A 11 13.63 6.46 -7.42
CA GLN A 11 13.24 7.27 -8.58
C GLN A 11 14.35 8.30 -8.84
N ALA A 12 15.03 8.20 -9.99
CA ALA A 12 16.05 9.16 -10.35
C ALA A 12 15.44 10.54 -10.67
N ALA A 13 16.08 11.61 -10.18
CA ALA A 13 15.70 12.96 -10.59
C ALA A 13 15.91 13.17 -12.10
N LEU A 14 15.01 13.92 -12.73
CA LEU A 14 15.18 14.29 -14.14
C LEU A 14 16.40 15.21 -14.30
N THR A 15 17.25 14.90 -15.28
CA THR A 15 18.41 15.73 -15.63
C THR A 15 18.11 16.71 -16.77
N ALA A 16 16.94 16.59 -17.40
CA ALA A 16 16.46 17.45 -18.48
C ALA A 16 14.93 17.48 -18.53
N TYR A 17 14.38 18.48 -19.24
CA TYR A 17 12.95 18.54 -19.51
C TYR A 17 12.50 17.33 -20.33
N THR A 18 11.40 16.72 -19.89
CA THR A 18 10.73 15.62 -20.60
C THR A 18 9.38 16.13 -21.08
N SER A 19 9.03 15.83 -22.34
CA SER A 19 7.71 16.17 -22.89
C SER A 19 6.71 15.09 -22.46
N LEU A 20 5.65 15.52 -21.79
CA LEU A 20 4.53 14.69 -21.33
C LEU A 20 3.23 15.32 -21.83
N PRO A 21 2.95 15.21 -23.14
CA PRO A 21 1.91 15.99 -23.80
C PRO A 21 0.53 15.75 -23.20
N GLU A 22 0.19 14.53 -22.77
CA GLU A 22 -1.14 14.23 -22.23
C GLU A 22 -1.47 15.07 -20.97
N TYR A 23 -0.50 15.27 -20.08
CA TYR A 23 -0.69 16.08 -18.87
C TYR A 23 -0.62 17.58 -19.16
N MET A 24 0.33 17.98 -20.01
CA MET A 24 0.55 19.40 -20.34
C MET A 24 -0.61 19.98 -21.15
N GLU A 25 -1.11 19.25 -22.15
CA GLU A 25 -2.28 19.64 -22.94
C GLU A 25 -3.56 19.65 -22.09
N ALA A 26 -3.62 18.81 -21.06
CA ALA A 26 -4.71 18.83 -20.09
C ALA A 26 -4.68 20.04 -19.14
N GLY A 27 -3.60 20.85 -19.16
CA GLY A 27 -3.43 22.06 -18.35
C GLY A 27 -2.74 21.81 -17.02
N PHE A 28 -2.07 20.67 -16.83
CA PHE A 28 -1.42 20.33 -15.57
C PHE A 28 0.05 20.70 -15.53
N VAL A 29 0.51 21.03 -14.33
CA VAL A 29 1.92 21.15 -14.01
C VAL A 29 2.40 19.79 -13.52
N TYR A 30 3.36 19.22 -14.25
CA TYR A 30 3.90 17.91 -13.94
C TYR A 30 5.26 18.05 -13.25
N VAL A 31 5.30 17.76 -11.95
CA VAL A 31 6.53 17.79 -11.15
C VAL A 31 6.99 16.36 -10.89
N HIS A 32 8.19 15.99 -11.38
CA HIS A 32 8.84 14.71 -11.12
C HIS A 32 9.97 14.93 -10.10
N ALA A 33 9.80 14.43 -8.88
CA ALA A 33 10.78 14.55 -7.81
C ALA A 33 11.59 13.26 -7.70
N GLY A 34 12.93 13.33 -7.73
CA GLY A 34 13.73 12.15 -7.42
C GLY A 34 13.56 11.76 -5.95
N CYS A 35 13.54 10.47 -5.65
CA CYS A 35 13.48 9.94 -4.29
C CYS A 35 14.36 8.69 -4.15
N ARG A 36 14.88 8.49 -2.94
CA ARG A 36 15.60 7.27 -2.56
C ARG A 36 14.66 6.05 -2.55
N GLY A 37 15.25 4.87 -2.72
CA GLY A 37 14.53 3.60 -2.74
C GLY A 37 14.74 2.77 -1.49
N ARG A 38 14.34 1.51 -1.59
CA ARG A 38 14.50 0.48 -0.55
C ARG A 38 15.94 0.29 -0.08
N ASP A 39 16.93 0.51 -0.95
CA ASP A 39 18.37 0.44 -0.62
C ASP A 39 18.77 1.45 0.46
N ALA A 40 18.06 2.57 0.57
CA ALA A 40 18.26 3.57 1.62
C ALA A 40 17.48 3.30 2.91
N GLY A 41 16.58 2.31 2.90
CA GLY A 41 15.68 1.97 4.01
C GLY A 41 14.48 2.92 4.13
N ALA A 42 13.31 2.38 4.47
CA ALA A 42 12.16 3.15 4.91
C ALA A 42 12.54 3.93 6.19
N PRO A 43 12.10 5.20 6.33
CA PRO A 43 11.11 5.87 5.50
C PRO A 43 11.67 6.76 4.36
N ALA A 44 12.93 6.60 3.94
CA ALA A 44 13.65 7.55 3.08
C ALA A 44 12.90 8.02 1.81
N GLY A 45 12.31 7.11 1.04
CA GLY A 45 11.62 7.46 -0.20
C GLY A 45 10.41 8.38 0.02
N VAL A 46 9.53 8.06 0.96
CA VAL A 46 8.38 8.90 1.34
C VAL A 46 8.86 10.24 1.95
N THR A 47 9.92 10.23 2.76
CA THR A 47 10.54 11.47 3.28
C THR A 47 10.95 12.41 2.13
N ASP A 48 11.56 11.88 1.06
CA ASP A 48 11.97 12.69 -0.09
C ASP A 48 10.77 13.27 -0.85
N ILE A 49 9.70 12.49 -1.03
CA ILE A 49 8.46 12.97 -1.67
C ILE A 49 7.79 14.05 -0.81
N LYS A 50 7.70 13.87 0.50
CA LYS A 50 7.20 14.89 1.43
C LYS A 50 8.03 16.17 1.36
N ALA A 51 9.36 16.06 1.32
CA ALA A 51 10.24 17.22 1.15
C ALA A 51 10.00 17.95 -0.17
N ALA A 52 9.72 17.22 -1.26
CA ALA A 52 9.34 17.82 -2.54
C ALA A 52 8.01 18.59 -2.46
N VAL A 53 7.00 18.04 -1.79
CA VAL A 53 5.73 18.74 -1.52
C VAL A 53 5.96 20.04 -0.74
N ARG A 54 6.76 19.99 0.34
CA ARG A 54 7.11 21.19 1.12
C ARG A 54 7.85 22.23 0.27
N TYR A 55 8.74 21.79 -0.61
CA TYR A 55 9.45 22.70 -1.51
C TYR A 55 8.52 23.39 -2.53
N LEU A 56 7.57 22.65 -3.10
CA LEU A 56 6.58 23.23 -4.02
C LEU A 56 5.74 24.30 -3.32
N ARG A 57 5.26 24.03 -2.11
CA ARG A 57 4.53 25.02 -1.30
C ARG A 57 5.38 26.23 -0.92
N TYR A 58 6.63 26.00 -0.53
CA TYR A 58 7.57 27.09 -0.23
C TYR A 58 7.80 28.01 -1.44
N THR A 59 7.73 27.46 -2.65
CA THR A 59 7.99 28.17 -3.91
C THR A 59 6.74 28.45 -4.74
N ASP A 60 5.54 28.37 -4.13
CA ASP A 60 4.24 28.49 -4.80
C ASP A 60 4.09 29.80 -5.61
N ASN A 61 4.69 30.90 -5.14
CA ASN A 61 4.70 32.18 -5.87
C ASN A 61 5.63 32.20 -7.11
N THR A 62 6.37 31.13 -7.37
CA THR A 62 7.39 31.05 -8.44
C THR A 62 7.10 29.93 -9.43
N ILE A 63 6.63 28.77 -8.96
CA ILE A 63 6.32 27.63 -9.81
C ILE A 63 4.86 27.73 -10.26
N PRO A 64 4.56 27.62 -11.58
CA PRO A 64 3.18 27.57 -12.03
C PRO A 64 2.40 26.44 -11.36
N GLY A 65 1.09 26.62 -11.20
CA GLY A 65 0.21 25.65 -10.55
C GLY A 65 -0.38 26.21 -9.27
N ASP A 66 -1.00 25.34 -8.49
CA ASP A 66 -1.53 25.62 -7.16
C ASP A 66 -0.95 24.58 -6.22
N ALA A 67 -0.02 24.98 -5.33
CA ALA A 67 0.63 24.06 -4.42
C ALA A 67 -0.31 23.50 -3.33
N GLU A 68 -1.56 23.98 -3.24
CA GLU A 68 -2.61 23.35 -2.42
C GLU A 68 -3.39 22.26 -3.18
N LYS A 69 -3.15 22.10 -4.49
CA LYS A 69 -3.80 21.10 -5.37
C LYS A 69 -2.81 20.08 -5.91
N ILE A 70 -1.93 19.58 -5.03
CA ILE A 70 -0.94 18.55 -5.39
C ILE A 70 -1.61 17.18 -5.36
N PHE A 71 -1.54 16.46 -6.48
CA PHE A 71 -1.91 15.04 -6.56
C PHE A 71 -0.66 14.18 -6.68
N VAL A 72 -0.59 13.11 -5.89
CA VAL A 72 0.43 12.05 -6.04
C VAL A 72 -0.19 10.83 -6.71
N PHE A 73 0.62 10.07 -7.42
CA PHE A 73 0.14 8.86 -8.07
C PHE A 73 1.27 7.86 -8.35
N GLY A 74 0.97 6.57 -8.31
CA GLY A 74 1.94 5.52 -8.59
C GLY A 74 1.32 4.13 -8.72
N MET A 75 2.13 3.16 -9.15
CA MET A 75 1.75 1.75 -9.27
C MET A 75 2.63 0.87 -8.38
N SER A 76 2.08 -0.21 -7.79
CA SER A 76 2.85 -1.16 -6.98
C SER A 76 3.51 -0.47 -5.78
N GLY A 77 4.84 -0.58 -5.59
CA GLY A 77 5.57 0.17 -4.57
C GLY A 77 5.40 1.69 -4.68
N GLY A 78 5.24 2.21 -5.90
CA GLY A 78 4.89 3.61 -6.12
C GLY A 78 3.45 3.95 -5.75
N GLY A 79 2.53 3.00 -5.94
CA GLY A 79 1.14 3.11 -5.48
C GLY A 79 1.08 3.09 -3.95
N ALA A 80 1.93 2.27 -3.33
CA ALA A 80 2.07 2.22 -1.88
C ALA A 80 2.60 3.54 -1.32
N GLN A 81 3.69 4.06 -1.88
CA GLN A 81 4.25 5.35 -1.47
C GLN A 81 3.29 6.51 -1.75
N SER A 82 2.51 6.44 -2.83
CA SER A 82 1.42 7.39 -3.12
C SER A 82 0.36 7.35 -2.01
N ALA A 83 -0.13 6.17 -1.66
CA ALA A 83 -1.08 5.98 -0.57
C ALA A 83 -0.52 6.43 0.80
N ILE A 84 0.75 6.15 1.10
CA ILE A 84 1.39 6.59 2.35
C ILE A 84 1.50 8.13 2.39
N VAL A 85 1.95 8.76 1.30
CA VAL A 85 2.01 10.24 1.21
C VAL A 85 0.62 10.84 1.37
N GLY A 86 -0.39 10.21 0.76
CA GLY A 86 -1.79 10.57 0.90
C GLY A 86 -2.29 10.48 2.34
N ALA A 87 -1.96 9.43 3.09
CA ALA A 87 -2.50 9.20 4.42
C ALA A 87 -1.72 9.95 5.52
N ALA A 88 -0.41 10.12 5.34
CA ALA A 88 0.50 10.56 6.38
C ALA A 88 0.84 12.07 6.32
N GLY A 89 0.06 12.89 5.61
CA GLY A 89 0.30 14.33 5.50
C GLY A 89 0.55 14.99 6.87
N ASP A 90 1.59 15.81 7.00
CA ASP A 90 1.93 16.51 8.26
C ASP A 90 2.22 15.60 9.47
N SER A 91 2.43 14.30 9.27
CA SER A 91 2.76 13.40 10.38
C SER A 91 4.11 13.74 11.01
N GLU A 92 4.11 13.98 12.32
CA GLU A 92 5.31 14.27 13.12
C GLU A 92 6.33 13.12 13.14
N LEU A 93 5.91 11.89 12.81
CA LEU A 93 6.81 10.74 12.68
C LEU A 93 7.89 10.96 11.62
N TYR A 94 7.62 11.79 10.61
CA TYR A 94 8.57 12.13 9.55
C TYR A 94 9.49 13.30 9.92
N ALA A 95 9.23 14.03 11.01
CA ALA A 95 9.95 15.26 11.34
C ALA A 95 11.47 15.06 11.49
N PRO A 96 11.97 14.03 12.22
CA PRO A 96 13.42 13.83 12.35
C PRO A 96 14.11 13.56 11.00
N TYR A 97 13.45 12.80 10.11
CA TYR A 97 13.97 12.47 8.79
C TYR A 97 13.98 13.69 7.85
N LEU A 98 12.92 14.50 7.90
CA LEU A 98 12.81 15.73 7.12
C LEU A 98 13.83 16.78 7.58
N GLU A 99 14.08 16.90 8.88
CA GLU A 99 15.13 17.75 9.43
C GLU A 99 16.52 17.27 8.95
N GLN A 100 16.78 15.97 9.02
CA GLN A 100 18.07 15.38 8.63
C GLN A 100 18.46 15.69 7.17
N ILE A 101 17.50 15.69 6.25
CA ILE A 101 17.75 16.01 4.84
C ILE A 101 17.67 17.51 4.50
N GLY A 102 17.42 18.36 5.50
CA GLY A 102 17.29 19.80 5.32
C GLY A 102 16.05 20.20 4.52
N ALA A 103 14.96 19.42 4.62
CA ALA A 103 13.69 19.79 4.01
C ALA A 103 13.18 21.13 4.56
N VAL A 104 12.36 21.83 3.79
CA VAL A 104 11.72 23.07 4.26
C VAL A 104 10.87 22.77 5.50
N GLN A 105 11.00 23.59 6.53
CA GLN A 105 10.31 23.42 7.82
C GLN A 105 9.14 24.39 7.95
N GLY A 106 8.14 24.03 8.77
CA GLY A 106 6.96 24.87 9.01
C GLY A 106 6.01 25.00 7.82
N VAL A 107 6.14 24.11 6.84
CA VAL A 107 5.29 24.02 5.63
C VAL A 107 4.68 22.63 5.59
N SER A 108 3.38 22.55 5.31
CA SER A 108 2.65 21.29 5.26
C SER A 108 3.18 20.39 4.13
N ASP A 109 3.11 19.08 4.32
CA ASP A 109 3.34 18.06 3.28
C ASP A 109 2.10 17.22 2.93
N ALA A 110 0.92 17.61 3.44
CA ALA A 110 -0.35 17.03 3.04
C ALA A 110 -0.66 17.28 1.55
N VAL A 111 -1.09 16.26 0.83
CA VAL A 111 -1.45 16.33 -0.59
C VAL A 111 -2.97 16.42 -0.76
N TYR A 112 -3.42 16.93 -1.90
CA TYR A 112 -4.84 17.11 -2.17
C TYR A 112 -5.54 15.82 -2.60
N GLY A 113 -4.84 14.96 -3.34
CA GLY A 113 -5.35 13.65 -3.71
C GLY A 113 -4.28 12.61 -4.03
N SER A 114 -4.68 11.34 -3.98
CA SER A 114 -3.84 10.16 -4.19
C SER A 114 -4.47 9.24 -5.24
N MET A 115 -3.69 8.80 -6.23
CA MET A 115 -4.09 7.80 -7.21
C MET A 115 -3.18 6.58 -7.12
N ASP A 116 -3.74 5.46 -6.70
CA ASP A 116 -2.98 4.30 -6.27
C ASP A 116 -3.39 3.09 -7.12
N TRP A 117 -2.54 2.70 -8.07
CA TRP A 117 -2.73 1.45 -8.81
C TRP A 117 -2.03 0.30 -8.07
N CYS A 118 -2.78 -0.76 -7.76
CA CYS A 118 -2.32 -1.98 -7.05
C CYS A 118 -1.29 -1.67 -5.95
N PRO A 119 -1.61 -0.78 -4.98
CA PRO A 119 -0.67 -0.38 -3.95
C PRO A 119 -0.32 -1.56 -3.06
N ILE A 120 0.97 -1.90 -2.99
CA ILE A 120 1.48 -2.91 -2.06
C ILE A 120 1.64 -2.22 -0.69
N THR A 121 0.58 -2.13 0.12
CA THR A 121 0.62 -1.47 1.43
C THR A 121 0.37 -2.48 2.55
N ASN A 122 0.30 -2.00 3.79
CA ASN A 122 -0.09 -2.78 4.96
C ASN A 122 0.83 -3.98 5.20
N LEU A 123 2.14 -3.77 5.00
CA LEU A 123 3.18 -4.78 5.19
C LEU A 123 3.28 -5.26 6.66
N ASP A 124 2.60 -4.61 7.59
CA ASP A 124 2.39 -5.03 8.97
C ASP A 124 1.49 -6.26 9.16
N SER A 125 0.75 -6.66 8.11
CA SER A 125 -0.10 -7.85 8.13
C SER A 125 -0.23 -8.52 6.76
N ALA A 126 0.66 -8.18 5.83
CA ALA A 126 0.53 -8.60 4.44
C ALA A 126 0.83 -10.08 4.25
N ASP A 127 1.75 -10.64 5.02
CA ASP A 127 2.05 -12.08 5.05
C ASP A 127 0.84 -12.88 5.54
N GLU A 128 0.24 -12.47 6.65
CA GLU A 128 -0.98 -13.06 7.20
C GLU A 128 -2.17 -12.96 6.23
N ALA A 129 -2.36 -11.78 5.64
CA ALA A 129 -3.40 -11.53 4.64
C ALA A 129 -3.24 -12.43 3.41
N TYR A 130 -2.00 -12.68 3.01
CA TYR A 130 -1.65 -13.50 1.86
C TYR A 130 -1.93 -14.97 2.14
N GLU A 131 -1.52 -15.49 3.30
CA GLU A 131 -1.81 -16.88 3.68
C GLU A 131 -3.31 -17.12 3.91
N TRP A 132 -4.03 -16.18 4.51
CA TRP A 132 -5.49 -16.29 4.65
C TRP A 132 -6.20 -16.44 3.29
N MET A 133 -5.79 -15.65 2.30
CA MET A 133 -6.44 -15.63 0.98
C MET A 133 -5.96 -16.76 0.06
N MET A 134 -4.65 -16.99 0.00
CA MET A 134 -4.01 -17.85 -1.01
C MET A 134 -3.47 -19.16 -0.44
N GLY A 135 -3.17 -19.20 0.87
CA GLY A 135 -2.56 -20.34 1.57
C GLY A 135 -3.34 -21.63 1.40
N VAL A 136 -4.68 -21.55 1.38
CA VAL A 136 -5.59 -22.69 1.18
C VAL A 136 -5.42 -23.42 -0.16
N THR A 137 -4.76 -22.79 -1.14
CA THR A 137 -4.50 -23.38 -2.47
C THR A 137 -3.11 -24.00 -2.60
N ARG A 138 -2.25 -23.83 -1.59
CA ARG A 138 -0.87 -24.34 -1.60
C ARG A 138 -0.87 -25.86 -1.49
N SER A 139 0.16 -26.48 -2.07
CA SER A 139 0.37 -27.92 -1.97
C SER A 139 1.88 -28.24 -1.92
N GLY A 140 2.23 -29.37 -1.31
CA GLY A 140 3.63 -29.80 -1.20
C GLY A 140 4.44 -29.08 -0.10
N LEU A 141 3.76 -28.43 0.85
CA LEU A 141 4.39 -27.88 2.06
C LEU A 141 4.84 -29.00 3.01
N SER A 142 5.93 -28.76 3.72
CA SER A 142 6.32 -29.53 4.91
C SER A 142 5.38 -29.24 6.08
N ASP A 143 5.41 -30.09 7.11
CA ASP A 143 4.56 -29.93 8.30
C ASP A 143 4.79 -28.58 9.01
N GLU A 144 6.05 -28.11 9.08
CA GLU A 144 6.39 -26.79 9.64
C GLU A 144 5.83 -25.66 8.78
N GLU A 145 5.99 -25.73 7.45
CA GLU A 145 5.47 -24.71 6.53
C GLU A 145 3.94 -24.63 6.57
N GLN A 146 3.25 -25.77 6.66
CA GLN A 146 1.81 -25.80 6.81
C GLN A 146 1.39 -25.18 8.16
N ALA A 147 2.07 -25.51 9.25
CA ALA A 147 1.76 -24.96 10.56
C ALA A 147 1.94 -23.43 10.62
N ILE A 148 2.99 -22.89 9.98
CA ILE A 148 3.21 -21.45 9.87
C ILE A 148 2.11 -20.80 9.01
N SER A 149 1.78 -21.38 7.85
CA SER A 149 0.72 -20.87 6.95
C SER A 149 -0.65 -20.84 7.65
N ASP A 150 -1.02 -21.92 8.35
CA ASP A 150 -2.26 -22.00 9.11
C ASP A 150 -2.31 -20.94 10.22
N ALA A 151 -1.21 -20.80 10.99
CA ALA A 151 -1.12 -19.81 12.07
C ALA A 151 -1.19 -18.36 11.56
N MET A 152 -0.58 -18.06 10.41
CA MET A 152 -0.68 -16.77 9.74
C MET A 152 -2.13 -16.45 9.33
N ALA A 153 -2.87 -17.43 8.80
CA ALA A 153 -4.28 -17.24 8.47
C ALA A 153 -5.16 -16.95 9.72
N VAL A 154 -4.86 -17.58 10.87
CA VAL A 154 -5.51 -17.27 12.15
C VAL A 154 -5.15 -15.87 12.62
N SER A 155 -3.87 -15.50 12.57
CA SER A 155 -3.38 -14.18 12.94
C SER A 155 -4.03 -13.06 12.12
N PHE A 156 -4.27 -13.29 10.81
CA PHE A 156 -5.01 -12.34 9.98
C PHE A 156 -6.44 -12.12 10.48
N ALA A 157 -7.13 -13.18 10.90
CA ALA A 157 -8.48 -13.07 11.43
C ALA A 157 -8.52 -12.25 12.72
N ASP A 158 -7.55 -12.47 13.60
CA ASP A 158 -7.38 -11.66 14.81
C ASP A 158 -7.07 -10.19 14.48
N TYR A 159 -6.20 -9.93 13.50
CA TYR A 159 -5.93 -8.58 12.99
C TYR A 159 -7.20 -7.89 12.51
N ILE A 160 -7.98 -8.51 11.62
CA ILE A 160 -9.22 -7.91 11.07
C ILE A 160 -10.23 -7.62 12.19
N ASN A 161 -10.42 -8.56 13.11
CA ASN A 161 -11.36 -8.43 14.20
C ASN A 161 -10.96 -7.32 15.20
N GLN A 162 -9.67 -7.07 15.37
CA GLN A 162 -9.15 -5.98 16.22
C GLN A 162 -9.09 -4.64 15.48
N ALA A 163 -8.82 -4.66 14.18
CA ALA A 163 -8.71 -3.48 13.33
C ALA A 163 -10.02 -2.68 13.28
N GLY A 164 -11.17 -3.35 13.45
CA GLY A 164 -12.47 -2.71 13.51
C GLY A 164 -12.87 -2.08 12.17
N ILE A 165 -12.47 -2.71 11.06
CA ILE A 165 -12.80 -2.28 9.70
C ILE A 165 -14.32 -2.28 9.52
N LYS A 166 -14.85 -1.22 8.90
CA LYS A 166 -16.30 -1.03 8.70
C LYS A 166 -16.63 -1.04 7.21
N ASP A 167 -17.79 -1.58 6.85
CA ASP A 167 -18.37 -1.41 5.52
C ASP A 167 -18.84 0.04 5.29
N GLU A 168 -19.39 0.34 4.11
CA GLU A 168 -19.88 1.68 3.77
C GLU A 168 -21.11 2.13 4.58
N ASN A 169 -21.75 1.21 5.30
CA ASN A 169 -22.89 1.48 6.18
C ASN A 169 -22.47 1.64 7.64
N GLY A 170 -21.17 1.51 7.95
CA GLY A 170 -20.62 1.60 9.29
C GLY A 170 -20.73 0.30 10.11
N ASN A 171 -21.07 -0.83 9.48
CA ASN A 171 -21.07 -2.12 10.16
C ASN A 171 -19.65 -2.65 10.27
N VAL A 172 -19.24 -3.07 11.47
CA VAL A 172 -17.94 -3.71 11.67
C VAL A 172 -17.92 -5.07 10.97
N LEU A 173 -16.89 -5.29 10.16
CA LEU A 173 -16.65 -6.54 9.46
C LEU A 173 -15.73 -7.44 10.29
N THR A 174 -16.11 -8.70 10.42
CA THR A 174 -15.37 -9.68 11.23
C THR A 174 -15.18 -10.99 10.49
N LEU A 175 -14.10 -11.68 10.83
CA LEU A 175 -13.81 -13.04 10.41
C LEU A 175 -14.19 -14.04 11.50
N GLU A 176 -14.76 -15.16 11.08
CA GLU A 176 -15.16 -16.28 11.93
C GLU A 176 -14.49 -17.57 11.44
N GLU A 177 -14.21 -18.48 12.36
CA GLU A 177 -13.66 -19.79 12.04
C GLU A 177 -14.66 -20.58 11.16
N SER A 178 -14.21 -21.03 9.99
CA SER A 178 -15.02 -21.90 9.12
C SER A 178 -15.06 -23.34 9.65
N ALA A 179 -15.91 -24.20 9.07
CA ALA A 179 -15.92 -25.62 9.42
C ALA A 179 -14.58 -26.35 9.15
N GLU A 180 -13.72 -25.76 8.33
CA GLU A 180 -12.37 -26.26 7.99
C GLU A 180 -11.26 -25.57 8.81
N GLY A 181 -11.60 -24.62 9.69
CA GLY A 181 -10.64 -23.97 10.61
C GLY A 181 -9.91 -22.73 10.07
N ILE A 182 -9.96 -22.47 8.76
CA ILE A 182 -9.11 -21.44 8.09
C ILE A 182 -9.79 -20.06 8.01
N TYR A 183 -10.67 -19.73 8.96
CA TYR A 183 -11.34 -18.41 9.06
C TYR A 183 -11.96 -17.87 7.75
N GLN A 184 -12.56 -18.75 6.95
CA GLN A 184 -13.27 -18.42 5.70
C GLN A 184 -14.79 -18.27 5.92
N ALA A 185 -15.17 -17.53 6.96
CA ALA A 185 -16.55 -17.22 7.29
C ALA A 185 -16.64 -15.85 7.97
N GLY A 186 -17.86 -15.35 8.17
CA GLY A 186 -18.13 -14.05 8.77
C GLY A 186 -18.35 -12.94 7.75
N SER A 187 -18.78 -11.78 8.24
CA SER A 187 -19.16 -10.64 7.39
C SER A 187 -18.02 -10.10 6.54
N TYR A 188 -16.78 -10.17 7.02
CA TYR A 188 -15.62 -9.76 6.24
C TYR A 188 -15.37 -10.70 5.06
N TYR A 189 -15.45 -12.02 5.27
CA TYR A 189 -15.32 -13.00 4.19
C TYR A 189 -16.39 -12.79 3.11
N ASP A 190 -17.65 -12.65 3.53
CA ASP A 190 -18.78 -12.39 2.62
C ASP A 190 -18.57 -11.10 1.83
N TYR A 191 -18.01 -10.07 2.46
CA TYR A 191 -17.69 -8.81 1.81
C TYR A 191 -16.62 -8.99 0.72
N ILE A 192 -15.52 -9.70 1.01
CA ILE A 192 -14.46 -9.98 0.03
C ILE A 192 -15.00 -10.79 -1.15
N VAL A 193 -15.87 -11.78 -0.92
CA VAL A 193 -16.57 -12.51 -2.00
C VAL A 193 -17.41 -11.53 -2.84
N GLY A 194 -18.16 -10.64 -2.20
CA GLY A 194 -18.93 -9.59 -2.87
C GLY A 194 -18.08 -8.66 -3.74
N VAL A 195 -16.85 -8.33 -3.31
CA VAL A 195 -15.90 -7.55 -4.13
C VAL A 195 -15.53 -8.29 -5.42
N VAL A 196 -15.32 -9.61 -5.35
CA VAL A 196 -15.02 -10.44 -6.53
C VAL A 196 -16.22 -10.50 -7.47
N GLU A 197 -17.43 -10.72 -6.95
CA GLU A 197 -18.66 -10.75 -7.72
C GLU A 197 -18.94 -9.39 -8.39
N ASN A 198 -18.73 -8.29 -7.69
CA ASN A 198 -18.91 -6.94 -8.23
C ASN A 198 -17.91 -6.62 -9.35
N SER A 199 -16.67 -7.12 -9.25
CA SER A 199 -15.69 -7.00 -10.32
C SER A 199 -16.15 -7.73 -11.58
N LEU A 200 -16.63 -8.97 -11.44
CA LEU A 200 -17.19 -9.75 -12.54
C LEU A 200 -18.41 -9.04 -13.17
N ASN A 201 -19.33 -8.55 -12.34
CA ASN A 201 -20.52 -7.84 -12.81
C ASN A 201 -20.15 -6.58 -13.61
N SER A 202 -19.15 -5.83 -13.13
CA SER A 202 -18.63 -4.65 -13.84
C SER A 202 -18.05 -5.06 -15.20
N PHE A 203 -17.25 -6.12 -15.25
CA PHE A 203 -16.69 -6.64 -16.48
C PHE A 203 -17.76 -7.07 -17.50
N LEU A 204 -18.78 -7.80 -17.05
CA LEU A 204 -19.89 -8.20 -17.92
C LEU A 204 -20.67 -7.00 -18.48
N SER A 205 -20.71 -5.88 -17.73
CA SER A 205 -21.35 -4.63 -18.17
C SER A 205 -20.47 -3.82 -19.12
N ASP A 206 -19.17 -3.77 -18.88
CA ASP A 206 -18.24 -2.90 -19.61
C ASP A 206 -17.70 -3.53 -20.90
N THR A 207 -17.77 -4.86 -21.02
CA THR A 207 -17.11 -5.62 -22.09
C THR A 207 -18.04 -5.89 -23.26
N GLU A 208 -17.59 -5.55 -24.48
CA GLU A 208 -18.21 -6.04 -25.71
C GLU A 208 -17.76 -7.49 -26.00
N PHE A 209 -18.70 -8.38 -26.30
CA PHE A 209 -18.45 -9.80 -26.53
C PHE A 209 -18.46 -10.17 -28.03
N PRO A 210 -17.66 -11.17 -28.48
CA PRO A 210 -16.88 -12.12 -27.68
C PRO A 210 -15.56 -11.54 -27.13
N TYR A 211 -15.28 -11.87 -25.86
CA TYR A 211 -14.05 -11.47 -25.18
C TYR A 211 -12.93 -12.49 -25.43
N ASP A 212 -11.75 -11.99 -25.77
CA ASP A 212 -10.53 -12.81 -25.89
C ASP A 212 -9.85 -12.91 -24.51
N SER A 213 -9.93 -14.09 -23.91
CA SER A 213 -9.33 -14.36 -22.60
C SER A 213 -7.84 -14.71 -22.64
N SER A 214 -7.18 -14.63 -23.81
CA SER A 214 -5.77 -15.04 -23.96
C SER A 214 -4.77 -14.17 -23.19
N SER A 215 -5.18 -13.00 -22.69
CA SER A 215 -4.38 -12.15 -21.79
C SER A 215 -4.47 -12.53 -20.31
N GLY A 216 -5.41 -13.40 -19.92
CA GLY A 216 -5.62 -13.84 -18.53
C GLY A 216 -4.82 -15.09 -18.19
N GLY A 217 -3.50 -14.96 -18.04
CA GLY A 217 -2.68 -16.05 -17.46
C GLY A 217 -2.73 -16.03 -15.92
N ASN A 218 -2.66 -17.17 -15.25
CA ASN A 218 -2.28 -17.19 -13.84
C ASN A 218 -0.79 -16.85 -13.74
N GLU A 219 -0.43 -15.78 -13.03
CA GLU A 219 0.90 -15.70 -12.44
C GLU A 219 0.86 -16.38 -11.08
N GLY A 220 1.95 -17.09 -10.75
CA GLY A 220 2.15 -17.51 -9.37
C GLY A 220 2.54 -16.28 -8.57
N GLY A 221 1.92 -16.07 -7.41
CA GLY A 221 2.32 -14.97 -6.54
C GLY A 221 3.69 -15.23 -5.88
N PRO A 222 4.15 -14.32 -5.00
CA PRO A 222 5.46 -14.44 -4.37
C PRO A 222 5.64 -15.82 -3.76
N GLY A 223 6.69 -16.51 -4.22
CA GLY A 223 7.06 -17.83 -3.72
C GLY A 223 7.97 -17.66 -2.50
N GLY A 224 7.56 -18.22 -1.35
CA GLY A 224 8.38 -18.16 -0.14
C GLY A 224 7.61 -18.58 1.11
N ARG A 225 8.36 -18.66 2.22
CA ARG A 225 7.82 -18.75 3.58
C ARG A 225 7.76 -17.29 4.06
N GLY A 226 6.58 -16.68 4.03
CA GLY A 226 6.41 -15.22 3.95
C GLY A 226 6.34 -14.77 2.48
N ALA A 227 5.24 -14.12 2.10
CA ALA A 227 5.08 -13.44 0.82
C ALA A 227 5.93 -12.17 0.74
N PHE A 228 6.16 -11.48 1.87
CA PHE A 228 6.86 -10.21 1.98
C PHE A 228 8.03 -10.29 2.97
N ASP A 229 7.80 -10.66 4.23
CA ASP A 229 8.88 -10.91 5.20
C ASP A 229 9.37 -12.36 5.07
N GLN A 230 10.26 -12.60 4.10
CA GLN A 230 10.77 -13.94 3.88
C GLN A 230 11.67 -14.39 5.02
N LEU A 231 11.57 -15.67 5.40
CA LEU A 231 12.40 -16.27 6.46
C LEU A 231 13.92 -16.19 6.21
N ASP A 232 14.36 -15.93 4.97
CA ASP A 232 15.78 -15.71 4.62
C ASP A 232 16.15 -14.22 4.45
N ALA A 233 15.22 -13.31 4.76
CA ALA A 233 15.29 -11.87 4.59
C ALA A 233 15.64 -11.42 3.15
N GLY A 234 15.29 -12.24 2.14
CA GLY A 234 15.73 -12.07 0.76
C GLY A 234 14.85 -11.17 -0.12
N GLN A 235 13.67 -10.72 0.34
CA GLN A 235 12.74 -9.95 -0.48
C GLN A 235 13.06 -8.46 -0.55
N GLY A 236 12.46 -7.79 -1.54
CA GLY A 236 12.57 -6.34 -1.68
C GLY A 236 12.02 -5.58 -0.46
N GLU A 237 11.00 -6.13 0.20
CA GLU A 237 10.39 -5.58 1.41
C GLU A 237 11.31 -5.75 2.63
N ASN A 238 12.04 -6.87 2.73
CA ASN A 238 13.09 -7.01 3.73
C ASN A 238 14.17 -5.92 3.55
N GLU A 239 14.63 -5.69 2.31
CA GLU A 239 15.58 -4.62 1.99
C GLU A 239 14.99 -3.23 2.32
N LEU A 240 13.72 -2.99 2.00
CA LEU A 240 13.03 -1.75 2.32
C LEU A 240 13.04 -1.46 3.81
N PHE A 241 12.81 -2.45 4.66
CA PHE A 241 12.84 -2.26 6.10
C PHE A 241 14.25 -2.42 6.70
N GLY A 242 15.26 -2.68 5.88
CA GLY A 242 16.66 -2.65 6.27
C GLY A 242 17.14 -1.29 6.82
N TYR A 243 18.42 -1.25 7.21
CA TYR A 243 19.02 -0.11 7.91
C TYR A 243 19.85 0.80 7.00
N GLY A 244 19.58 0.78 5.69
CA GLY A 244 20.23 1.65 4.69
C GLY A 244 21.63 1.19 4.26
N ASP A 245 21.94 -0.09 4.44
CA ASP A 245 23.18 -0.75 4.01
C ASP A 245 22.98 -1.69 2.81
N GLY A 246 21.77 -1.72 2.24
CA GLY A 246 21.36 -2.61 1.15
C GLY A 246 21.09 -4.05 1.56
N ASN A 247 21.08 -4.36 2.87
CA ASN A 247 20.72 -5.68 3.38
C ASN A 247 19.27 -5.71 3.88
N GLY A 248 18.63 -6.87 3.78
CA GLY A 248 17.30 -7.12 4.32
C GLY A 248 17.28 -7.28 5.84
N THR A 249 16.13 -7.01 6.44
CA THR A 249 15.83 -7.30 7.84
C THR A 249 14.39 -7.78 7.98
N HIS A 250 14.09 -8.52 9.05
CA HIS A 250 12.72 -8.89 9.40
C HIS A 250 11.97 -7.70 10.02
N PHE A 251 10.69 -7.57 9.68
CA PHE A 251 9.83 -6.47 10.07
C PHE A 251 8.46 -6.92 10.58
N ASP A 252 8.06 -8.16 10.31
CA ASP A 252 6.76 -8.71 10.69
C ASP A 252 6.78 -9.24 12.13
N ALA A 253 6.13 -8.49 13.02
CA ALA A 253 5.99 -8.87 14.42
C ALA A 253 4.97 -9.99 14.64
N LEU A 254 3.96 -10.13 13.77
CA LEU A 254 2.97 -11.19 13.87
C LEU A 254 3.61 -12.53 13.51
N LEU A 255 4.35 -12.57 12.41
CA LEU A 255 5.13 -13.74 12.02
C LEU A 255 6.20 -14.08 13.07
N ALA A 256 6.87 -13.09 13.67
CA ALA A 256 7.83 -13.34 14.74
C ALA A 256 7.21 -14.07 15.95
N ASP A 257 6.02 -13.66 16.38
CA ASP A 257 5.30 -14.30 17.47
C ASP A 257 4.89 -15.74 17.11
N ILE A 258 4.40 -15.96 15.88
CA ILE A 258 4.08 -17.31 15.36
C ILE A 258 5.32 -18.21 15.38
N LEU A 259 6.44 -17.74 14.83
CA LEU A 259 7.68 -18.52 14.75
C LEU A 259 8.20 -18.90 16.14
N LYS A 260 8.05 -17.99 17.11
CA LYS A 260 8.41 -18.24 18.50
C LYS A 260 7.52 -19.29 19.16
N GLU A 261 6.21 -19.23 18.95
CA GLU A 261 5.26 -20.21 19.49
C GLU A 261 5.47 -21.61 18.90
N LEU A 262 5.83 -21.68 17.62
CA LEU A 262 6.13 -22.93 16.92
C LEU A 262 7.55 -23.46 17.20
N GLU A 263 8.33 -22.78 18.05
CA GLU A 263 9.74 -23.10 18.33
C GLU A 263 10.60 -23.23 17.06
N SER A 264 10.29 -22.42 16.04
CA SER A 264 10.98 -22.47 14.74
C SER A 264 12.41 -21.95 14.86
N SER A 265 13.31 -22.50 14.03
CA SER A 265 14.72 -22.08 14.01
C SER A 265 14.94 -20.64 13.54
N PHE A 266 13.94 -20.02 12.91
CA PHE A 266 14.00 -18.63 12.42
C PHE A 266 13.64 -17.59 13.48
N ALA A 267 13.05 -18.01 14.61
CA ALA A 267 12.51 -17.07 15.61
C ALA A 267 13.55 -16.10 16.20
N SER A 268 14.80 -16.54 16.36
CA SER A 268 15.86 -15.69 16.91
C SER A 268 16.27 -14.55 15.98
N ASP A 269 16.19 -14.77 14.66
CA ASP A 269 16.60 -13.79 13.68
C ASP A 269 15.60 -12.63 13.64
N PHE A 270 14.30 -12.95 13.68
CA PHE A 270 13.22 -11.97 13.86
C PHE A 270 13.35 -11.21 15.18
N GLU A 271 13.58 -11.91 16.31
CA GLU A 271 13.72 -11.25 17.61
C GLU A 271 14.89 -10.26 17.65
N GLU A 272 16.03 -10.60 17.04
CA GLU A 272 17.18 -9.69 16.96
C GLU A 272 16.87 -8.45 16.10
N ASP A 273 16.27 -8.67 14.93
CA ASP A 273 15.98 -7.62 13.96
C ASP A 273 14.97 -6.59 14.48
N LEU A 274 13.88 -7.05 15.12
CA LEU A 274 12.83 -6.18 15.64
C LEU A 274 13.32 -5.20 16.73
N GLN A 275 14.45 -5.49 17.39
CA GLN A 275 15.03 -4.64 18.45
C GLN A 275 15.99 -3.57 17.92
N LYS A 276 16.46 -3.68 16.67
CA LYS A 276 17.42 -2.74 16.08
C LYS A 276 16.74 -1.40 15.79
N THR A 277 17.48 -0.31 15.96
CA THR A 277 17.03 1.05 15.65
C THR A 277 17.86 1.67 14.52
N ASP A 278 17.21 2.53 13.74
CA ASP A 278 17.88 3.31 12.71
C ASP A 278 18.62 4.53 13.29
N MET A 279 19.19 5.37 12.40
CA MET A 279 19.91 6.58 12.82
C MET A 279 19.03 7.64 13.51
N ALA A 280 17.71 7.60 13.28
CA ALA A 280 16.75 8.48 13.95
C ALA A 280 16.25 7.89 15.28
N GLY A 281 16.67 6.66 15.63
CA GLY A 281 16.33 5.97 16.87
C GLY A 281 15.01 5.21 16.80
N TYR A 282 14.44 5.00 15.61
CA TYR A 282 13.19 4.26 15.44
C TYR A 282 13.45 2.77 15.18
N THR A 283 12.65 1.91 15.80
CA THR A 283 12.64 0.47 15.50
C THR A 283 12.00 0.21 14.14
N VAL A 284 12.19 -1.00 13.59
CA VAL A 284 11.51 -1.39 12.35
C VAL A 284 9.99 -1.35 12.48
N ALA A 285 9.41 -1.77 13.61
CA ALA A 285 7.97 -1.66 13.85
C ALA A 285 7.46 -0.20 13.82
N GLN A 286 8.23 0.74 14.38
CA GLN A 286 7.88 2.16 14.30
C GLN A 286 7.97 2.70 12.86
N ARG A 287 8.96 2.27 12.08
CA ARG A 287 9.11 2.63 10.67
C ARG A 287 8.02 1.99 9.80
N LEU A 288 7.58 0.78 10.15
CA LEU A 288 6.47 0.08 9.51
C LEU A 288 5.16 0.83 9.73
N ASN A 289 4.89 1.33 10.94
CA ASN A 289 3.76 2.24 11.19
C ASN A 289 3.78 3.48 10.28
N MET A 290 4.97 4.04 9.99
CA MET A 290 5.09 5.17 9.06
C MET A 290 4.73 4.79 7.61
N TYR A 291 4.89 3.52 7.24
CA TYR A 291 4.67 2.96 5.91
C TYR A 291 3.34 2.19 5.76
N THR A 292 2.51 2.19 6.80
CA THR A 292 1.16 1.58 6.76
C THR A 292 0.11 2.69 6.74
N PRO A 293 -0.58 2.95 5.61
CA PRO A 293 -1.65 3.94 5.56
C PRO A 293 -2.75 3.71 6.61
N LEU A 294 -3.08 2.44 6.90
CA LEU A 294 -4.08 2.08 7.90
C LEU A 294 -3.74 2.57 9.32
N TYR A 295 -2.46 2.73 9.67
CA TYR A 295 -2.02 3.29 10.94
C TYR A 295 -2.59 4.70 11.18
N TYR A 296 -2.74 5.47 10.11
CA TYR A 296 -3.26 6.84 10.16
C TYR A 296 -4.79 6.90 10.06
N LEU A 297 -5.42 5.84 9.53
CA LEU A 297 -6.82 5.85 9.09
C LEU A 297 -7.77 5.07 9.99
N LEU A 298 -7.29 4.05 10.73
CA LEU A 298 -8.14 3.20 11.56
C LEU A 298 -8.22 3.68 13.01
N GLU A 299 -9.43 3.73 13.57
CA GLU A 299 -9.70 4.14 14.97
C GLU A 299 -8.97 3.30 16.02
N SER A 300 -8.60 2.06 15.67
CA SER A 300 -7.89 1.12 16.54
C SER A 300 -6.39 1.43 16.67
N GLN A 301 -5.85 2.29 15.80
CA GLN A 301 -4.42 2.56 15.70
C GLN A 301 -4.03 3.83 16.44
N ASP A 302 -2.84 3.82 17.06
CA ASP A 302 -2.31 4.99 17.79
C ASP A 302 -2.11 6.22 16.88
N GLY A 303 -1.92 6.00 15.57
CA GLY A 303 -1.73 7.03 14.56
C GLY A 303 -3.03 7.69 14.08
N TYR A 304 -4.19 7.21 14.52
CA TYR A 304 -5.48 7.74 14.07
C TYR A 304 -5.59 9.25 14.35
N ARG A 305 -5.85 10.04 13.30
CA ARG A 305 -5.93 11.51 13.37
C ARG A 305 -4.63 12.21 13.80
N ALA A 306 -3.49 11.53 13.72
CA ALA A 306 -2.16 12.11 13.93
C ALA A 306 -1.53 12.68 12.63
N SER A 307 -2.30 12.72 11.55
CA SER A 307 -1.91 13.25 10.24
C SER A 307 -3.08 14.01 9.59
N THR A 308 -2.81 14.58 8.43
CA THR A 308 -3.76 15.22 7.51
C THR A 308 -3.87 14.36 6.24
N PRO A 309 -4.81 13.40 6.18
CA PRO A 309 -5.05 12.62 4.97
C PRO A 309 -5.51 13.48 3.79
N ALA A 310 -5.20 13.03 2.57
CA ALA A 310 -5.67 13.63 1.34
C ALA A 310 -7.20 13.57 1.25
N LYS A 311 -7.79 14.52 0.54
CA LYS A 311 -9.26 14.63 0.43
C LYS A 311 -9.83 13.67 -0.60
N HIS A 312 -9.10 13.41 -1.68
CA HIS A 312 -9.59 12.63 -2.81
C HIS A 312 -8.69 11.45 -3.08
N TRP A 313 -9.29 10.27 -3.17
CA TRP A 313 -8.58 9.02 -3.37
C TRP A 313 -9.15 8.30 -4.58
N ARG A 314 -8.27 7.71 -5.37
CA ARG A 314 -8.65 6.79 -6.43
C ARG A 314 -7.75 5.57 -6.37
N ILE A 315 -8.36 4.40 -6.21
CA ILE A 315 -7.66 3.14 -6.04
C ILE A 315 -8.13 2.18 -7.14
N ARG A 316 -7.18 1.54 -7.80
CA ARG A 316 -7.46 0.58 -8.88
C ARG A 316 -6.59 -0.64 -8.70
N THR A 317 -7.18 -1.83 -8.80
CA THR A 317 -6.42 -3.08 -8.69
C THR A 317 -6.95 -4.09 -9.69
N GLY A 318 -6.06 -4.84 -10.34
CA GLY A 318 -6.46 -5.96 -11.17
C GLY A 318 -6.77 -7.16 -10.27
N ILE A 319 -7.99 -7.72 -10.34
CA ILE A 319 -8.39 -8.76 -9.38
C ILE A 319 -7.69 -10.11 -9.60
N ALA A 320 -7.03 -10.29 -10.74
CA ALA A 320 -6.22 -11.46 -11.05
C ALA A 320 -4.72 -11.24 -10.74
N GLN A 321 -4.37 -10.15 -10.05
CA GLN A 321 -3.02 -10.00 -9.50
C GLN A 321 -2.78 -11.03 -8.41
N SER A 322 -1.51 -11.38 -8.20
CA SER A 322 -1.09 -12.27 -7.13
C SER A 322 0.05 -11.68 -6.32
N ASP A 323 0.39 -10.41 -6.53
CA ASP A 323 1.51 -9.73 -5.86
C ASP A 323 1.18 -9.40 -4.39
N THR A 324 -0.11 -9.18 -4.07
CA THR A 324 -0.62 -9.08 -2.69
C THR A 324 -2.02 -9.67 -2.58
N SER A 325 -2.50 -9.84 -1.34
CA SER A 325 -3.89 -10.19 -1.04
C SER A 325 -4.83 -9.06 -1.45
N LEU A 326 -6.00 -9.39 -2.00
CA LEU A 326 -7.05 -8.42 -2.36
C LEU A 326 -7.50 -7.57 -1.15
N THR A 327 -7.31 -8.09 0.06
CA THR A 327 -7.64 -7.39 1.29
C THR A 327 -6.81 -6.11 1.48
N THR A 328 -5.61 -6.02 0.91
CA THR A 328 -4.75 -4.83 1.00
C THR A 328 -5.47 -3.59 0.52
N GLU A 329 -5.97 -3.60 -0.72
CA GLU A 329 -6.65 -2.45 -1.32
C GLU A 329 -8.07 -2.26 -0.77
N VAL A 330 -8.78 -3.36 -0.50
CA VAL A 330 -10.15 -3.28 0.06
C VAL A 330 -10.14 -2.62 1.44
N ASN A 331 -9.21 -3.01 2.31
CA ASN A 331 -9.09 -2.43 3.66
C ASN A 331 -8.72 -0.96 3.60
N LEU A 332 -7.81 -0.57 2.69
CA LEU A 332 -7.47 0.83 2.47
C LEU A 332 -8.70 1.63 2.02
N ALA A 333 -9.46 1.14 1.04
CA ALA A 333 -10.65 1.81 0.54
C ALA A 333 -11.72 1.98 1.63
N LEU A 334 -12.00 0.93 2.40
CA LEU A 334 -12.97 0.95 3.50
C LEU A 334 -12.55 1.91 4.62
N ALA A 335 -11.27 1.91 5.00
CA ALA A 335 -10.74 2.83 6.00
C ALA A 335 -10.89 4.30 5.56
N LEU A 336 -10.57 4.59 4.28
CA LEU A 336 -10.74 5.92 3.71
C LEU A 336 -12.20 6.36 3.64
N GLN A 337 -13.11 5.47 3.24
CA GLN A 337 -14.56 5.75 3.17
C GLN A 337 -15.15 6.07 4.55
N ASN A 338 -14.57 5.50 5.61
CA ASN A 338 -15.00 5.72 6.99
C ASN A 338 -14.20 6.83 7.72
N TYR A 339 -13.27 7.52 7.05
CA TYR A 339 -12.43 8.54 7.67
C TYR A 339 -13.01 9.96 7.56
N ASP A 340 -13.25 10.61 8.70
CA ASP A 340 -13.68 12.01 8.77
C ASP A 340 -12.62 12.94 8.14
N GLY A 341 -12.90 13.48 6.96
CA GLY A 341 -12.01 14.41 6.25
C GLY A 341 -11.62 13.95 4.85
N VAL A 342 -11.86 12.68 4.52
CA VAL A 342 -11.84 12.19 3.15
C VAL A 342 -13.16 12.58 2.48
N GLU A 343 -13.09 13.30 1.36
CA GLU A 343 -14.26 13.81 0.63
C GLU A 343 -14.75 12.80 -0.43
N SER A 344 -13.85 12.02 -1.02
CA SER A 344 -14.22 11.03 -2.04
C SER A 344 -13.22 9.88 -2.15
N VAL A 345 -13.73 8.66 -2.30
CA VAL A 345 -12.95 7.46 -2.62
C VAL A 345 -13.55 6.81 -3.86
N ASP A 346 -12.79 6.80 -4.96
CA ASP A 346 -13.10 6.07 -6.19
C ASP A 346 -12.30 4.75 -6.21
N PHE A 347 -12.89 3.66 -5.72
CA PHE A 347 -12.26 2.34 -5.69
C PHE A 347 -12.89 1.40 -6.72
N ALA A 348 -12.06 0.63 -7.43
CA ALA A 348 -12.53 -0.46 -8.27
C ALA A 348 -11.50 -1.58 -8.41
N THR A 349 -12.00 -2.82 -8.36
CA THR A 349 -11.29 -4.03 -8.78
C THR A 349 -11.62 -4.34 -10.24
N VAL A 350 -10.60 -4.64 -11.04
CA VAL A 350 -10.73 -4.79 -12.49
C VAL A 350 -10.56 -6.26 -12.87
N TRP A 351 -11.65 -6.86 -13.35
CA TRP A 351 -11.69 -8.27 -13.72
C TRP A 351 -10.68 -8.61 -14.82
N GLY A 352 -10.03 -9.76 -14.70
CA GLY A 352 -9.11 -10.29 -15.71
C GLY A 352 -7.80 -9.53 -15.88
N GLN A 353 -7.60 -8.42 -15.15
CA GLN A 353 -6.34 -7.70 -15.12
C GLN A 353 -5.50 -8.15 -13.92
N LYS A 354 -4.19 -8.13 -14.11
CA LYS A 354 -3.17 -8.53 -13.13
C LYS A 354 -2.59 -7.31 -12.41
N HIS A 355 -1.32 -7.40 -12.00
CA HIS A 355 -0.53 -6.32 -11.46
C HIS A 355 -0.11 -5.31 -12.54
N VAL A 356 -1.02 -4.39 -12.86
CA VAL A 356 -0.84 -3.33 -13.87
C VAL A 356 -1.52 -2.04 -13.40
N LYS A 357 -1.34 -0.92 -14.12
CA LYS A 357 -2.16 0.30 -13.96
C LYS A 357 -3.59 0.03 -14.44
N ALA A 358 -4.34 -0.74 -13.65
CA ALA A 358 -5.58 -1.35 -14.06
C ALA A 358 -6.70 -0.32 -14.26
N GLU A 359 -7.47 -0.50 -15.33
CA GLU A 359 -8.59 0.38 -15.67
C GLU A 359 -9.74 -0.44 -16.24
N ARG A 360 -10.97 -0.13 -15.82
CA ARG A 360 -12.19 -0.78 -16.33
C ARG A 360 -12.35 -0.58 -17.85
N THR A 361 -12.07 0.64 -18.30
CA THR A 361 -12.12 1.06 -19.71
C THR A 361 -11.12 2.18 -19.96
N GLY A 362 -10.63 2.32 -21.19
CA GLY A 362 -9.70 3.40 -21.56
C GLY A 362 -8.28 3.18 -21.03
N ASP A 363 -7.48 4.24 -21.03
CA ASP A 363 -6.09 4.22 -20.54
C ASP A 363 -5.94 4.94 -19.18
N SER A 364 -4.94 4.51 -18.41
CA SER A 364 -4.70 4.99 -17.05
C SER A 364 -4.43 6.49 -16.97
N SER A 365 -3.72 7.06 -17.95
CA SER A 365 -3.35 8.48 -17.92
C SER A 365 -4.57 9.36 -18.19
N THR A 366 -5.36 9.04 -19.21
CA THR A 366 -6.61 9.75 -19.53
C THR A 366 -7.59 9.69 -18.36
N ASN A 367 -7.79 8.52 -17.77
CA ASN A 367 -8.72 8.35 -16.64
C ASN A 367 -8.25 9.11 -15.40
N PHE A 368 -6.96 9.06 -15.07
CA PHE A 368 -6.40 9.85 -13.97
C PHE A 368 -6.57 11.35 -14.22
N ILE A 369 -6.31 11.84 -15.43
CA ILE A 369 -6.50 13.26 -15.78
C ILE A 369 -7.97 13.68 -15.63
N ALA A 370 -8.90 12.83 -16.07
CA ALA A 370 -10.33 13.09 -15.95
C ALA A 370 -10.77 13.17 -14.49
N TRP A 371 -10.30 12.23 -13.66
CA TRP A 371 -10.57 12.20 -12.22
C TRP A 371 -10.01 13.43 -11.50
N VAL A 372 -8.75 13.83 -11.77
CA VAL A 372 -8.18 15.06 -11.19
C VAL A 372 -9.03 16.27 -11.54
N LYS A 373 -9.49 16.40 -12.79
CA LYS A 373 -10.38 17.50 -13.20
C LYS A 373 -11.75 17.47 -12.52
N GLU A 374 -12.24 16.30 -12.12
CA GLU A 374 -13.48 16.18 -11.36
C GLU A 374 -13.31 16.65 -9.93
N CYS A 375 -12.23 16.28 -9.26
CA CYS A 375 -11.91 16.74 -7.90
C CYS A 375 -11.68 18.26 -7.78
N MET A 376 -11.45 18.95 -8.90
CA MET A 376 -11.25 20.42 -8.95
C MET A 376 -12.55 21.22 -9.17
N LYS A 377 -13.69 20.56 -9.42
CA LYS A 377 -14.99 21.22 -9.59
C LYS A 377 -15.67 21.45 -8.26
#